data_AF-A0A5N7BFA5-F1
#
_entry.id   AF-A0A5N7BFA5-F1
#
_cell.length_a   1.000
_cell.length_b   1.000
_cell.length_c   1.000
_cell.angle_alpha   90.00
_cell.angle_beta   90.00
_cell.angle_gamma   90.00
#
_symmetry.space_group_name_H-M   'P 1'
#
loop_
_entity.id
_entity.type
_entity.pdbx_description
1 polymer ?
#
loop_
_entity_poly.entity_id
_entity_poly.type
_entity_poly.pdbx_seq_one_letter_code
_entity_poly.pdbx_strand_id
1 'polypeptide(L)'
;MATRQGIFLLALIFTPAWGQEAPTCLSPASTGGHPNKDACCLGPDRQEEAVDGIIYQYICNHYATNTNVIYHDVSNAYDCAKKCSETSTCRAASWKPTTGRPDGGRCFLAMAGFIENSDPNGEWVLLVQTDRTVPVASEPPIPPPLSDCQDELDEAVPAAEEEEEELDLILFMQEQLDEKDADIVNCKHI
;
A
#
# COMPACT_ATOMS: atom_id res chain seq x y z
N MET A 1 -29.77 34.74 -64.33
CA MET A 1 -29.78 33.54 -63.48
C MET A 1 -28.51 33.56 -62.64
N ALA A 2 -28.62 33.69 -61.32
CA ALA A 2 -27.47 33.68 -60.41
C ALA A 2 -27.86 32.85 -59.18
N THR A 3 -27.23 31.68 -59.03
CA THR A 3 -27.44 30.75 -57.92
C THR A 3 -26.41 31.03 -56.82
N ARG A 4 -26.88 31.42 -55.62
CA ARG A 4 -26.06 31.50 -54.40
C ARG A 4 -26.03 30.12 -53.76
N GLN A 5 -24.87 29.47 -53.74
CA GLN A 5 -24.60 28.29 -52.90
C GLN A 5 -24.25 28.76 -51.49
N GLY A 6 -25.12 28.46 -50.53
CA GLY A 6 -24.87 28.64 -49.10
C GLY A 6 -24.06 27.46 -48.56
N ILE A 7 -22.87 27.75 -48.02
CA ILE A 7 -22.03 26.78 -47.32
C ILE A 7 -22.55 26.69 -45.88
N PHE A 8 -23.18 25.57 -45.52
CA PHE A 8 -23.48 25.23 -44.14
C PHE A 8 -22.24 24.62 -43.48
N LEU A 9 -21.63 25.35 -42.55
CA LEU A 9 -20.55 24.84 -41.69
C LEU A 9 -21.18 24.00 -40.57
N LEU A 10 -21.04 22.67 -40.66
CA LEU A 10 -21.30 21.75 -39.55
C LEU A 10 -20.19 21.91 -38.50
N ALA A 11 -20.53 22.50 -37.36
CA ALA A 11 -19.67 22.48 -36.18
C ALA A 11 -19.70 21.08 -35.56
N LEU A 12 -18.62 20.31 -35.74
CA LEU A 12 -18.38 19.06 -35.02
C LEU A 12 -18.08 19.38 -33.56
N ILE A 13 -19.04 19.10 -32.69
CA ILE A 13 -18.90 19.22 -31.24
C ILE A 13 -18.07 18.02 -30.78
N PHE A 14 -16.78 18.21 -30.56
CA PHE A 14 -15.92 17.22 -29.90
C PHE A 14 -16.30 17.18 -28.41
N THR A 15 -17.11 16.22 -28.00
CA THR A 15 -17.24 15.88 -26.58
C THR A 15 -15.99 15.11 -26.17
N PRO A 16 -15.19 15.57 -25.19
CA PRO A 16 -14.09 14.78 -24.66
C PRO A 16 -14.69 13.53 -23.99
N ALA A 17 -14.53 12.37 -24.63
CA ALA A 17 -14.76 11.10 -23.98
C ALA A 17 -13.61 10.90 -23.00
N TRP A 18 -13.81 11.25 -21.73
CA TRP A 18 -12.95 10.78 -20.65
C TRP A 18 -13.13 9.26 -20.58
N GLY A 19 -12.23 8.52 -21.23
CA GLY A 19 -12.16 7.08 -21.09
C GLY A 19 -11.90 6.77 -19.62
N GLN A 20 -12.86 6.14 -18.95
CA GLN A 20 -12.62 5.51 -17.66
C GLN A 20 -11.71 4.32 -17.95
N GLU A 21 -10.44 4.39 -17.56
CA GLU A 21 -9.58 3.21 -17.56
C GLU A 21 -10.20 2.16 -16.62
N ALA A 22 -10.24 0.91 -17.08
CA ALA A 22 -10.72 -0.18 -16.23
C ALA A 22 -9.79 -0.30 -15.01
N PRO A 23 -10.34 -0.57 -13.81
CA PRO A 23 -9.52 -0.70 -12.62
C PRO A 23 -8.50 -1.84 -12.78
N THR A 24 -7.26 -1.58 -12.37
CA THR A 24 -6.10 -2.50 -12.42
C THR A 24 -6.20 -3.58 -11.33
N CYS A 25 -5.19 -4.44 -11.18
CA CYS A 25 -5.24 -5.54 -10.21
C CYS A 25 -5.37 -5.05 -8.77
N LEU A 26 -4.52 -4.11 -8.38
CA LEU A 26 -4.39 -3.56 -7.04
C LEU A 26 -4.90 -2.11 -6.98
N SER A 27 -5.91 -1.76 -7.79
CA SER A 27 -6.60 -0.48 -7.63
C SER A 27 -7.64 -0.56 -6.51
N PRO A 28 -7.80 0.51 -5.71
CA PRO A 28 -8.89 0.57 -4.72
C PRO A 28 -10.28 0.53 -5.37
N ALA A 29 -10.40 0.87 -6.64
CA ALA A 29 -11.66 0.81 -7.40
C ALA A 29 -11.97 -0.58 -7.97
N SER A 30 -11.08 -1.56 -7.77
CA SER A 30 -11.26 -2.91 -8.30
C SER A 30 -12.40 -3.63 -7.58
N THR A 31 -13.22 -4.33 -8.36
CA THR A 31 -14.27 -5.20 -7.83
C THR A 31 -13.67 -6.33 -7.01
N GLY A 32 -14.50 -7.13 -6.33
CA GLY A 32 -14.03 -8.34 -5.65
C GLY A 32 -14.10 -9.59 -6.53
N GLY A 33 -13.83 -10.74 -5.91
CA GLY A 33 -14.12 -12.04 -6.50
C GLY A 33 -13.34 -12.41 -7.77
N HIS A 34 -13.91 -13.29 -8.59
CA HIS A 34 -13.30 -13.75 -9.84
C HIS A 34 -12.95 -12.61 -10.81
N PRO A 35 -13.78 -11.56 -10.98
CA PRO A 35 -13.43 -10.44 -11.85
C PRO A 35 -12.11 -9.75 -11.50
N ASN A 36 -11.78 -9.60 -10.21
CA ASN A 36 -10.51 -9.00 -9.80
C ASN A 36 -9.33 -9.94 -9.97
N LYS A 37 -9.54 -11.24 -9.75
CA LYS A 37 -8.55 -12.25 -10.13
C LYS A 37 -8.24 -12.17 -11.63
N ASP A 38 -9.25 -12.06 -12.47
CA ASP A 38 -9.08 -11.97 -13.93
C ASP A 38 -8.34 -10.67 -14.31
N ALA A 39 -8.63 -9.56 -13.64
CA ALA A 39 -7.89 -8.29 -13.80
C ALA A 39 -6.41 -8.41 -13.38
N CYS A 40 -6.09 -9.23 -12.39
CA CYS A 40 -4.71 -9.54 -12.01
C CYS A 40 -4.02 -10.50 -13.01
N CYS A 41 -4.77 -11.32 -13.73
CA CYS A 41 -4.25 -12.42 -14.51
C CYS A 41 -4.46 -12.26 -16.03
N LEU A 42 -4.17 -11.06 -16.54
CA LEU A 42 -4.24 -10.74 -17.97
C LEU A 42 -3.13 -11.42 -18.80
N GLY A 43 -2.05 -11.89 -18.17
CA GLY A 43 -0.91 -12.50 -18.84
C GLY A 43 -0.11 -13.45 -17.94
N PRO A 44 0.86 -14.18 -18.51
CA PRO A 44 1.70 -15.13 -17.77
C PRO A 44 2.81 -14.46 -16.97
N ASP A 45 3.17 -13.22 -17.32
CA ASP A 45 4.29 -12.52 -16.73
C ASP A 45 3.92 -11.89 -15.39
N ARG A 46 4.92 -11.78 -14.50
CA ARG A 46 4.81 -11.05 -13.25
C ARG A 46 4.55 -9.58 -13.54
N GLN A 47 3.58 -9.00 -12.84
CA GLN A 47 3.21 -7.61 -12.99
C GLN A 47 3.46 -6.87 -11.67
N GLU A 48 3.51 -5.54 -11.74
CA GLU A 48 3.82 -4.72 -10.58
C GLU A 48 2.83 -3.57 -10.45
N GLU A 49 2.40 -3.31 -9.22
CA GLU A 49 1.54 -2.18 -8.90
C GLU A 49 1.83 -1.70 -7.47
N ALA A 50 1.68 -0.41 -7.24
CA ALA A 50 1.96 0.19 -5.94
C ALA A 50 0.69 0.24 -5.08
N VAL A 51 0.82 -0.12 -3.80
CA VAL A 51 -0.21 0.04 -2.79
C VAL A 51 0.40 0.79 -1.62
N ASP A 52 -0.11 1.98 -1.34
CA ASP A 52 0.36 2.87 -0.27
C ASP A 52 1.89 3.09 -0.31
N GLY A 53 2.45 3.29 -1.51
CA GLY A 53 3.88 3.54 -1.74
C GLY A 53 4.76 2.29 -1.79
N ILE A 54 4.26 1.12 -1.40
CA ILE A 54 4.95 -0.17 -1.50
C ILE A 54 4.67 -0.79 -2.86
N ILE A 55 5.72 -1.14 -3.61
CA ILE A 55 5.56 -1.84 -4.89
C ILE A 55 5.37 -3.32 -4.60
N TYR A 56 4.22 -3.85 -5.03
CA TYR A 56 3.92 -5.27 -5.02
C TYR A 56 4.16 -5.86 -6.39
N GLN A 57 4.87 -6.98 -6.43
CA GLN A 57 4.89 -7.88 -7.58
C GLN A 57 3.79 -8.92 -7.40
N TYR A 58 2.85 -9.01 -8.34
CA TYR A 58 1.79 -10.01 -8.31
C TYR A 58 1.98 -11.10 -9.37
N ILE A 59 1.72 -12.34 -8.93
CA ILE A 59 2.02 -13.56 -9.68
C ILE A 59 0.76 -14.43 -9.68
N CYS A 60 0.26 -14.71 -10.86
CA CYS A 60 -0.94 -15.51 -11.02
C CYS A 60 -0.68 -16.99 -10.83
N ASN A 61 -1.68 -17.71 -10.31
CA ASN A 61 -1.64 -19.15 -10.09
C ASN A 61 -0.50 -19.58 -9.17
N HIS A 62 -0.16 -18.71 -8.21
CA HIS A 62 0.84 -18.96 -7.19
C HIS A 62 0.31 -18.53 -5.82
N TYR A 63 0.84 -19.13 -4.77
CA TYR A 63 0.58 -18.77 -3.39
C TYR A 63 1.84 -18.93 -2.54
N ALA A 64 1.88 -18.26 -1.41
CA ALA A 64 2.92 -18.38 -0.40
C ALA A 64 2.54 -19.46 0.61
N THR A 65 3.51 -20.28 1.00
CA THR A 65 3.44 -21.09 2.24
C THR A 65 4.29 -20.43 3.33
N ASN A 66 4.26 -20.99 4.56
CA ASN A 66 4.71 -20.29 5.76
C ASN A 66 3.89 -19.00 6.02
N THR A 67 2.60 -19.08 5.69
CA THR A 67 1.60 -18.07 6.00
C THR A 67 1.14 -18.22 7.44
N ASN A 68 0.62 -17.13 8.00
CA ASN A 68 -0.23 -17.24 9.17
C ASN A 68 -1.40 -18.19 8.84
N VAL A 69 -1.70 -19.13 9.73
CA VAL A 69 -2.78 -20.12 9.53
C VAL A 69 -4.16 -19.44 9.45
N ILE A 70 -4.24 -18.18 9.90
CA ILE A 70 -5.44 -17.35 9.91
C ILE A 70 -5.49 -16.50 8.64
N TYR A 71 -6.63 -16.59 7.93
CA TYR A 71 -6.93 -15.71 6.81
C TYR A 71 -7.78 -14.51 7.24
N HIS A 72 -7.71 -13.45 6.44
CA HIS A 72 -8.60 -12.30 6.53
C HIS A 72 -9.58 -12.32 5.36
N ASP A 73 -10.87 -12.16 5.63
CA ASP A 73 -11.83 -11.85 4.58
C ASP A 73 -11.61 -10.41 4.12
N VAL A 74 -11.45 -10.20 2.81
CA VAL A 74 -11.21 -8.90 2.18
C VAL A 74 -12.04 -8.78 0.90
N SER A 75 -12.28 -7.55 0.43
CA SER A 75 -13.12 -7.32 -0.74
C SER A 75 -12.40 -7.72 -2.03
N ASN A 76 -11.13 -7.35 -2.16
CA ASN A 76 -10.34 -7.53 -3.39
C ASN A 76 -8.84 -7.74 -3.07
N ALA A 77 -8.02 -7.88 -4.10
CA ALA A 77 -6.57 -8.06 -4.00
C ALA A 77 -5.86 -6.80 -3.47
N TYR A 78 -6.36 -5.59 -3.78
CA TYR A 78 -5.87 -4.34 -3.21
C TYR A 78 -5.97 -4.35 -1.68
N ASP A 79 -7.14 -4.70 -1.13
CA ASP A 79 -7.36 -4.80 0.31
C ASP A 79 -6.42 -5.82 0.96
N CYS A 80 -6.09 -6.91 0.26
CA CYS A 80 -5.12 -7.90 0.74
C CYS A 80 -3.70 -7.34 0.77
N ALA A 81 -3.26 -6.66 -0.29
CA ALA A 81 -1.97 -5.98 -0.35
C ALA A 81 -1.86 -4.91 0.74
N LYS A 82 -2.91 -4.10 0.91
CA LYS A 82 -2.99 -3.08 1.95
C LYS A 82 -2.87 -3.68 3.35
N LYS A 83 -3.58 -4.78 3.62
CA LYS A 83 -3.47 -5.47 4.91
C LYS A 83 -2.04 -5.97 5.18
N CYS A 84 -1.34 -6.38 4.13
CA CYS A 84 0.06 -6.77 4.22
C CYS A 84 0.98 -5.57 4.49
N SER A 85 0.76 -4.41 3.86
CA SER A 85 1.59 -3.20 4.14
C SER A 85 1.37 -2.66 5.55
N GLU A 86 0.16 -2.80 6.10
CA GLU A 86 -0.16 -2.44 7.48
C GLU A 86 0.44 -3.42 8.52
N THR A 87 0.89 -4.60 8.08
CA THR A 87 1.45 -5.64 8.96
C THR A 87 2.97 -5.68 8.80
N SER A 88 3.71 -5.14 9.77
CA SER A 88 5.19 -4.98 9.69
C SER A 88 5.98 -6.27 9.40
N THR A 89 5.46 -7.44 9.80
CA THR A 89 6.10 -8.74 9.55
C THR A 89 5.75 -9.35 8.19
N CYS A 90 4.76 -8.80 7.49
CA CYS A 90 4.29 -9.34 6.22
C CYS A 90 5.27 -8.99 5.10
N ARG A 91 5.63 -10.00 4.30
CA ARG A 91 6.49 -9.84 3.11
C ARG A 91 5.81 -10.34 1.84
N ALA A 92 4.78 -11.16 1.99
CA ALA A 92 3.91 -11.53 0.89
C ALA A 92 2.50 -11.81 1.39
N ALA A 93 1.52 -11.79 0.50
CA ALA A 93 0.17 -12.19 0.78
C ALA A 93 -0.38 -13.05 -0.36
N SER A 94 -1.16 -14.09 -0.03
CA SER A 94 -1.87 -14.89 -1.01
C SER A 94 -3.35 -14.56 -0.96
N TRP A 95 -3.91 -14.15 -2.08
CA TRP A 95 -5.32 -13.83 -2.20
C TRP A 95 -6.00 -14.79 -3.16
N LYS A 96 -7.24 -15.16 -2.85
CA LYS A 96 -8.12 -15.83 -3.81
C LYS A 96 -9.58 -15.49 -3.60
N PRO A 97 -10.39 -15.48 -4.67
CA PRO A 97 -11.83 -15.35 -4.55
C PRO A 97 -12.42 -16.54 -3.77
N THR A 98 -13.55 -16.31 -3.10
CA THR A 98 -14.28 -17.37 -2.39
C THR A 98 -15.59 -17.70 -3.08
N THR A 99 -15.90 -18.98 -3.23
CA THR A 99 -17.18 -19.43 -3.82
C THR A 99 -18.41 -19.03 -2.99
N GLY A 100 -18.25 -18.83 -1.67
CA GLY A 100 -19.33 -18.42 -0.77
C GLY A 100 -19.56 -16.91 -0.64
N ARG A 101 -18.68 -16.08 -1.22
CA ARG A 101 -18.83 -14.62 -1.30
C ARG A 101 -18.40 -14.15 -2.69
N PRO A 102 -19.35 -13.89 -3.61
CA PRO A 102 -19.03 -13.59 -5.00
C PRO A 102 -18.22 -12.30 -5.15
N ASP A 103 -18.36 -11.37 -4.21
CA ASP A 103 -17.73 -10.04 -4.24
C ASP A 103 -16.53 -9.92 -3.30
N GLY A 104 -15.94 -11.05 -2.89
CA GLY A 104 -14.88 -11.07 -1.89
C GLY A 104 -13.88 -12.20 -2.09
N GLY A 105 -12.88 -12.20 -1.22
CA GLY A 105 -11.86 -13.22 -1.19
C GLY A 105 -11.24 -13.40 0.18
N ARG A 106 -10.34 -14.37 0.27
CA ARG A 106 -9.53 -14.62 1.46
C ARG A 106 -8.10 -14.20 1.20
N CYS A 107 -7.54 -13.49 2.16
CA CYS A 107 -6.18 -13.01 2.19
C CYS A 107 -5.38 -13.76 3.26
N PHE A 108 -4.25 -14.33 2.88
CA PHE A 108 -3.35 -15.08 3.76
C PHE A 108 -2.00 -14.36 3.77
N LEU A 109 -1.63 -13.79 4.93
CA LEU A 109 -0.37 -13.06 5.07
C LEU A 109 0.78 -14.03 5.34
N ALA A 110 1.91 -13.80 4.67
CA ALA A 110 3.14 -14.56 4.80
C ALA A 110 4.28 -13.67 5.28
N MET A 111 5.11 -14.23 6.16
CA MET A 111 6.27 -13.53 6.71
C MET A 111 7.50 -13.67 5.80
N ALA A 112 8.61 -13.06 6.21
CA ALA A 112 9.90 -13.31 5.58
C ALA A 112 10.24 -14.81 5.54
N GLY A 113 10.86 -15.27 4.44
CA GLY A 113 11.17 -16.69 4.24
C GLY A 113 9.98 -17.54 3.77
N PHE A 114 8.91 -16.92 3.28
CA PHE A 114 7.84 -17.65 2.60
C PHE A 114 8.36 -18.41 1.37
N ILE A 115 7.67 -19.48 1.01
CA ILE A 115 7.98 -20.25 -0.20
C ILE A 115 6.86 -20.04 -1.21
N GLU A 116 7.22 -19.57 -2.41
CA GLU A 116 6.32 -19.49 -3.54
C GLU A 116 6.01 -20.91 -4.06
N ASN A 117 4.72 -21.23 -4.18
CA ASN A 117 4.22 -22.51 -4.65
C ASN A 117 3.26 -22.27 -5.82
N SER A 118 3.37 -23.08 -6.86
CA SER A 118 2.42 -23.07 -7.97
C SER A 118 1.08 -23.66 -7.53
N ASP A 119 -0.01 -23.03 -7.97
CA ASP A 119 -1.37 -23.53 -7.82
C ASP A 119 -1.89 -24.08 -9.15
N PRO A 120 -2.00 -25.41 -9.30
CA PRO A 120 -2.51 -26.03 -10.52
C PRO A 120 -4.01 -25.78 -10.76
N ASN A 121 -4.77 -25.38 -9.73
CA ASN A 121 -6.18 -25.02 -9.91
C ASN A 121 -6.35 -23.60 -10.44
N GLY A 122 -5.28 -22.80 -10.41
CA GLY A 122 -5.25 -21.44 -10.89
C GLY A 122 -6.25 -20.53 -10.21
N GLU A 123 -6.52 -20.66 -8.91
CA GLU A 123 -7.38 -19.79 -8.10
C GLU A 123 -6.59 -18.64 -7.45
N TRP A 124 -5.32 -18.84 -7.14
CA TRP A 124 -4.56 -17.91 -6.31
C TRP A 124 -3.87 -16.78 -7.09
N VAL A 125 -3.69 -15.66 -6.40
CA VAL A 125 -2.80 -14.57 -6.75
C VAL A 125 -1.84 -14.36 -5.58
N LEU A 126 -0.54 -14.48 -5.84
CA LEU A 126 0.51 -14.19 -4.87
C LEU A 126 0.95 -12.73 -5.04
N LEU A 127 0.96 -11.97 -3.95
CA LEU A 127 1.36 -10.59 -3.86
C LEU A 127 2.66 -10.53 -3.04
N VAL A 128 3.78 -10.16 -3.65
CA VAL A 128 5.09 -10.09 -2.99
C VAL A 128 5.49 -8.63 -2.83
N GLN A 129 5.74 -8.19 -1.60
CA GLN A 129 6.34 -6.88 -1.39
C GLN A 129 7.74 -6.88 -1.99
N THR A 130 8.05 -5.85 -2.76
CA THR A 130 9.42 -5.63 -3.24
C THR A 130 10.13 -4.64 -2.33
N ASP A 131 11.46 -4.66 -2.33
CA ASP A 131 12.27 -3.69 -1.56
C ASP A 131 12.24 -2.27 -2.17
N ARG A 132 11.51 -2.08 -3.28
CA ARG A 132 11.35 -0.79 -3.95
C ARG A 132 10.09 -0.10 -3.43
N THR A 133 10.24 1.17 -3.09
CA THR A 133 9.12 2.09 -2.90
C THR A 133 8.98 2.97 -4.13
N VAL A 134 7.77 3.43 -4.42
CA VAL A 134 7.61 4.51 -5.41
C VAL A 134 8.39 5.71 -4.86
N PRO A 135 9.31 6.32 -5.64
CA PRO A 135 9.91 7.57 -5.23
C PRO A 135 8.77 8.54 -4.95
N VAL A 136 8.62 8.99 -3.69
CA VAL A 136 7.81 10.17 -3.42
C VAL A 136 8.35 11.20 -4.38
N ALA A 137 7.51 11.64 -5.32
CA ALA A 137 7.90 12.69 -6.25
C ALA A 137 8.41 13.83 -5.36
N SER A 138 9.73 14.02 -5.36
CA SER A 138 10.37 15.08 -4.61
C SER A 138 9.58 16.33 -4.95
N GLU A 139 9.04 16.96 -3.90
CA GLU A 139 8.34 18.22 -3.97
C GLU A 139 9.04 19.12 -5.00
N PRO A 140 8.32 19.78 -5.92
CA PRO A 140 8.94 20.66 -6.90
C PRO A 140 9.94 21.58 -6.18
N PRO A 141 11.14 21.81 -6.74
CA PRO A 141 12.21 22.50 -6.04
C PRO A 141 11.64 23.78 -5.44
N ILE A 142 11.63 23.83 -4.10
CA ILE A 142 11.16 24.97 -3.33
C ILE A 142 11.91 26.19 -3.89
N PRO A 143 11.21 27.19 -4.47
CA PRO A 143 11.87 28.40 -4.91
C PRO A 143 12.62 28.99 -3.71
N PRO A 144 13.82 29.58 -3.91
CA PRO A 144 14.64 30.07 -2.80
C PRO A 144 13.77 30.97 -1.90
N PRO A 145 13.83 30.77 -0.56
CA PRO A 145 12.96 31.49 0.34
C PRO A 145 13.13 32.99 0.12
N LEU A 146 12.02 33.69 -0.09
CA LEU A 146 12.00 35.15 -0.02
C LEU A 146 12.49 35.54 1.38
N SER A 147 13.38 36.53 1.45
CA SER A 147 14.18 36.87 2.64
C SER A 147 13.41 37.33 3.87
N ASP A 148 12.08 37.27 3.86
CA ASP A 148 11.21 37.83 4.88
C ASP A 148 10.54 36.75 5.77
N CYS A 149 10.92 35.47 5.63
CA CYS A 149 10.43 34.37 6.47
C CYS A 149 11.54 33.69 7.31
N GLN A 150 12.75 34.25 7.34
CA GLN A 150 13.86 33.68 8.11
C GLN A 150 13.65 33.78 9.63
N ASP A 151 13.00 34.85 10.09
CA ASP A 151 12.79 35.07 11.53
C ASP A 151 11.80 34.05 12.14
N GLU A 152 10.86 33.49 11.35
CA GLU A 152 9.91 32.47 11.85
C GLU A 152 10.45 31.03 11.75
N LEU A 153 11.49 30.80 10.95
CA LEU A 153 12.13 29.48 10.81
C LEU A 153 13.19 29.25 11.91
N ASP A 154 13.94 30.30 12.27
CA ASP A 154 14.94 30.24 13.34
C ASP A 154 14.32 30.08 14.74
N GLU A 155 13.01 30.31 14.91
CA GLU A 155 12.28 30.07 16.16
C GLU A 155 11.67 28.64 16.25
N ALA A 156 11.51 27.94 15.13
CA ALA A 156 10.93 26.58 15.09
C ALA A 156 11.96 25.43 15.13
N VAL A 157 13.22 25.69 14.77
CA VAL A 157 14.31 24.71 14.89
C VAL A 157 14.63 24.32 16.34
N PRO A 158 14.72 25.24 17.33
CA PRO A 158 15.03 24.84 18.70
C PRO A 158 13.90 24.03 19.38
N ALA A 159 12.67 24.09 18.89
CA ALA A 159 11.55 23.32 19.44
C ALA A 159 11.61 21.82 19.09
N ALA A 160 12.25 21.46 17.97
CA ALA A 160 12.39 20.05 17.56
C ALA A 160 13.59 19.36 18.22
N GLU A 161 14.63 20.11 18.58
CA GLU A 161 15.82 19.58 19.27
C GLU A 161 15.59 19.43 20.78
N GLU A 162 14.71 20.24 21.40
CA GLU A 162 14.33 20.11 22.82
C GLU A 162 13.48 18.85 23.12
N GLU A 163 12.61 18.42 22.19
CA GLU A 163 11.74 17.24 22.40
C GLU A 163 12.53 15.91 22.36
N GLU A 164 13.66 15.82 21.66
CA GLU A 164 14.53 14.62 21.67
C GLU A 164 15.28 14.46 23.00
N GLU A 165 15.80 15.54 23.60
CA GLU A 165 16.47 15.46 24.90
C GLU A 165 15.51 15.12 26.05
N GLU A 166 14.26 15.60 26.01
CA GLU A 166 13.27 15.27 27.03
C GLU A 166 12.84 13.80 26.95
N LEU A 167 12.72 13.24 25.73
CA LEU A 167 12.43 11.82 25.52
C LEU A 167 13.55 10.89 26.02
N ASP A 168 14.81 11.27 25.79
CA ASP A 168 15.97 10.50 26.29
C ASP A 168 16.07 10.53 27.83
N LEU A 169 15.77 11.68 28.45
CA LEU A 169 15.77 11.81 29.91
C LEU A 169 14.64 10.98 30.55
N ILE A 170 13.45 10.97 29.93
CA ILE A 170 12.31 10.16 30.36
C ILE A 170 12.63 8.67 30.24
N LEU A 171 13.23 8.24 29.12
CA LEU A 171 13.60 6.84 28.90
C LEU A 171 14.63 6.36 29.94
N PHE A 172 15.63 7.19 30.25
CA PHE A 172 16.62 6.88 31.28
C PHE A 172 16.00 6.80 32.69
N MET A 173 15.08 7.71 33.02
CA MET A 173 14.36 7.64 34.31
C MET A 173 13.44 6.43 34.42
N GLN A 174 12.84 5.99 33.31
CA GLN A 174 11.99 4.80 33.26
C GLN A 174 12.82 3.52 33.50
N GLU A 175 13.99 3.41 32.88
CA GLU A 175 14.91 2.28 33.06
C GLU A 175 15.39 2.15 34.52
N GLN A 176 15.69 3.28 35.17
CA GLN A 176 16.06 3.31 36.59
C GLN A 176 14.89 2.92 37.53
N LEU A 177 13.64 3.22 37.15
CA LEU A 177 12.47 2.79 37.90
C LEU A 177 12.21 1.29 37.75
N ASP A 178 12.39 0.74 36.55
CA ASP A 178 12.20 -0.69 36.28
C ASP A 178 13.27 -1.56 37.00
N GLU A 179 14.52 -1.09 37.05
CA GLU A 179 15.60 -1.77 37.79
C GLU A 179 15.35 -1.72 39.32
N LYS A 180 14.88 -0.57 39.82
CA LYS A 180 14.50 -0.40 41.24
C LYS A 180 13.30 -1.25 41.64
N ASP A 181 12.30 -1.42 40.76
CA ASP A 181 11.13 -2.26 41.01
C ASP A 181 11.49 -3.75 40.98
N ALA A 182 12.44 -4.17 40.12
CA ALA A 182 12.96 -5.54 40.13
C ALA A 182 13.62 -5.91 41.47
N ASP A 183 14.35 -4.98 42.10
CA ASP A 183 14.96 -5.17 43.42
C ASP A 183 13.93 -5.18 44.57
N ILE A 184 12.84 -4.41 44.46
CA ILE A 184 11.74 -4.42 45.43
C ILE A 184 10.96 -5.74 45.38
N VAL A 185 10.76 -6.32 44.18
CA VAL A 185 10.12 -7.64 44.02
C VAL A 185 11.01 -8.74 44.63
N ASN A 186 12.34 -8.62 44.51
CA ASN A 186 13.28 -9.58 45.06
C ASN A 186 13.43 -9.50 46.60
N CYS A 187 13.19 -8.32 47.19
CA CYS A 187 13.19 -8.14 48.65
C CYS A 187 11.91 -8.61 49.35
N LYS A 188 10.88 -9.04 48.61
CA LYS A 188 9.59 -9.53 49.16
C LYS A 188 9.52 -11.06 49.27
N HIS A 189 10.62 -11.77 49.03
CA HIS A 189 10.71 -13.24 49.09
C HIS A 189 11.79 -13.78 50.06
N ILE A 190 12.25 -12.96 51.01
CA ILE A 190 13.04 -13.40 52.18
C ILE A 190 12.21 -13.19 53.45
#